data_AF-A0A7J4I536-F1
#
_entry.id   AF-A0A7J4I536-F1
#
_cell.length_a   1.000
_cell.length_b   1.000
_cell.length_c   1.000
_cell.angle_alpha   90.00
_cell.angle_beta   90.00
_cell.angle_gamma   90.00
#
_symmetry.space_group_name_H-M   'P 1'
#
loop_
_entity.id
_entity.type
_entity.pdbx_description
1 polymer ?
#
loop_
_entity_poly.entity_id
_entity_poly.type
_entity_poly.pdbx_seq_one_letter_code
_entity_poly.pdbx_strand_id
1 'polypeptide(L)'
;MVVRFNDPTGKSTTQDIFVTKDGKLFTNTLVSSDTYLSFLNIERKFAECLQIKGVRILGQVNDTATLQQLQALGTYSYKVFVSCDGANEAQCQQIGIIKYPTTVYNNTAYTELYTPAFYSQLTNCTIGA
;
A
#
# COMPACT_ATOMS: atom_id res chain seq x y z
N MET A 1 1.21 26.44 0.24
CA MET A 1 0.35 26.89 -0.89
C MET A 1 -1.02 27.14 -0.32
N VAL A 2 -1.72 28.18 -0.75
CA VAL A 2 -3.03 28.53 -0.20
C VAL A 2 -4.11 28.08 -1.17
N VAL A 3 -5.04 27.23 -0.72
CA VAL A 3 -6.24 26.87 -1.50
C VAL A 3 -7.46 27.50 -0.86
N ARG A 4 -8.35 27.97 -1.74
CA ARG A 4 -9.67 28.44 -1.39
C ARG A 4 -10.67 27.40 -1.82
N PHE A 5 -11.51 26.97 -0.90
CA PHE A 5 -12.63 26.09 -1.20
C PHE A 5 -13.90 26.60 -0.51
N ASN A 6 -15.04 26.23 -1.07
CA ASN A 6 -16.33 26.57 -0.49
C ASN A 6 -16.78 25.42 0.40
N ASP A 7 -17.07 25.75 1.66
CA ASP A 7 -17.75 24.87 2.61
C ASP A 7 -19.14 24.46 2.04
N PRO A 8 -19.70 23.28 2.38
CA PRO A 8 -21.08 22.91 2.04
C PRO A 8 -22.17 23.95 2.38
N THR A 9 -21.89 24.93 3.25
CA THR A 9 -22.72 26.10 3.58
C THR A 9 -22.49 27.31 2.66
N GLY A 10 -21.65 27.20 1.63
CA GLY A 10 -21.36 28.24 0.65
C GLY A 10 -20.34 29.30 1.10
N LYS A 11 -19.74 29.13 2.28
CA LYS A 11 -18.74 30.07 2.81
C LYS A 11 -17.36 29.77 2.24
N SER A 12 -16.70 30.79 1.69
CA SER A 12 -15.35 30.63 1.14
C SER A 12 -14.32 30.63 2.27
N THR A 13 -13.67 29.48 2.46
CA THR A 13 -12.67 29.27 3.51
C THR A 13 -11.29 29.15 2.87
N THR A 14 -10.29 29.77 3.50
CA THR A 14 -8.90 29.73 3.07
C THR A 14 -8.13 28.81 4.01
N GLN A 15 -7.43 27.82 3.47
CA GLN A 15 -6.64 26.89 4.26
C GLN A 15 -5.20 26.81 3.73
N ASP A 16 -4.24 26.92 4.65
CA ASP A 16 -2.84 26.64 4.37
C ASP A 16 -2.65 25.14 4.27
N ILE A 17 -2.24 24.68 3.08
CA ILE A 17 -1.81 23.30 2.86
C ILE A 17 -0.32 23.24 2.61
N PHE A 18 0.29 22.25 3.24
CA PHE A 18 1.66 21.87 3.04
C PHE A 18 1.67 20.60 2.20
N VAL A 19 2.37 20.67 1.07
CA VAL A 19 2.52 19.58 0.12
C VAL A 19 3.94 19.06 0.27
N THR A 20 4.10 17.75 0.47
CA THR A 20 5.42 17.12 0.49
C THR A 20 6.12 17.28 -0.87
N LYS A 21 7.45 17.22 -0.91
CA LYS A 21 8.23 17.44 -2.16
C LYS A 21 7.86 16.47 -3.29
N ASP A 22 7.31 15.31 -2.94
CA ASP A 22 6.82 14.26 -3.85
C ASP A 22 5.33 14.40 -4.21
N GLY A 23 4.61 15.39 -3.67
CA GLY A 23 3.21 15.70 -4.01
C GLY A 23 2.18 14.71 -3.50
N LYS A 24 2.56 13.71 -2.70
CA LYS A 24 1.69 12.57 -2.35
C LYS A 24 0.84 12.77 -1.10
N LEU A 25 1.20 13.73 -0.23
CA LEU A 25 0.49 13.97 1.02
C LEU A 25 0.00 15.41 1.09
N PHE A 26 -1.32 15.56 1.24
CA PHE A 26 -1.97 16.80 1.60
C PHE A 26 -2.13 16.83 3.11
N THR A 27 -1.38 17.68 3.80
CA THR A 27 -1.50 17.83 5.25
C THR A 27 -1.75 19.29 5.61
N ASN A 28 -2.63 19.48 6.58
CA ASN A 28 -2.98 20.79 7.14
C ASN A 28 -1.93 21.26 8.17
N THR A 29 -0.92 20.43 8.42
CA THR A 29 0.17 20.61 9.37
C THR A 29 1.49 20.39 8.66
N LEU A 30 2.50 21.20 9.00
CA LEU A 30 3.85 21.11 8.45
C LEU A 30 4.43 19.75 8.84
N VAL A 31 4.55 18.82 7.88
CA VAL A 31 5.19 17.53 8.13
C VAL A 31 6.68 17.80 8.27
N SER A 32 7.20 17.73 9.50
CA SER A 32 8.64 17.74 9.72
C SER A 32 9.26 16.58 8.93
N SER A 33 10.37 16.84 8.24
CA SER A 33 11.11 15.81 7.48
C SER A 33 11.39 14.57 8.32
N ASP A 34 11.60 14.75 9.62
CA ASP A 34 11.89 13.66 10.56
C ASP A 34 10.67 12.75 10.78
N THR A 35 9.47 13.33 10.85
CA THR A 35 8.22 12.57 10.97
C THR A 35 7.95 11.77 9.70
N TYR A 36 8.24 12.35 8.54
CA TYR A 36 8.10 11.66 7.24
C TYR A 36 9.12 10.51 7.08
N LEU A 37 10.38 10.73 7.48
CA LEU A 37 11.40 9.68 7.49
C LEU A 37 11.05 8.54 8.46
N SER A 38 10.48 8.86 9.62
CA SER A 38 9.98 7.86 10.57
C SER A 38 8.86 7.03 9.96
N PHE A 39 7.89 7.68 9.30
CA PHE A 39 6.78 7.01 8.61
C PHE A 39 7.28 6.06 7.52
N LEU A 40 8.17 6.51 6.63
CA LEU A 40 8.76 5.65 5.59
C LEU A 40 9.55 4.48 6.18
N ASN A 41 10.25 4.70 7.30
CA ASN A 41 10.95 3.63 7.99
C ASN A 41 10.00 2.58 8.58
N ILE A 42 8.85 2.99 9.13
CA ILE A 42 7.82 2.07 9.63
C ILE A 42 7.24 1.25 8.48
N GLU A 43 6.86 1.90 7.36
CA GLU A 43 6.36 1.18 6.16
C GLU A 43 7.40 0.19 5.62
N ARG A 44 8.67 0.61 5.54
CA ARG A 44 9.76 -0.23 5.08
C ARG A 44 9.95 -1.46 5.97
N LYS A 45 10.01 -1.28 7.29
CA LYS A 45 10.16 -2.38 8.25
C LYS A 45 8.99 -3.36 8.16
N PHE A 46 7.77 -2.84 8.00
CA PHE A 46 6.59 -3.67 7.83
C PHE A 46 6.66 -4.52 6.56
N ALA A 47 6.96 -3.91 5.40
CA ALA A 47 7.10 -4.63 4.15
C ALA A 47 8.25 -5.66 4.17
N GLU A 48 9.37 -5.33 4.82
CA GLU A 48 10.49 -6.25 5.03
C GLU A 48 10.09 -7.44 5.93
N CYS A 49 9.35 -7.18 7.00
CA CYS A 49 8.81 -8.23 7.85
C CYS A 49 7.90 -9.19 7.07
N LEU A 50 6.96 -8.64 6.27
CA LEU A 50 6.09 -9.46 5.42
C LEU A 50 6.88 -10.28 4.41
N GLN A 51 7.90 -9.69 3.79
CA GLN A 51 8.78 -10.38 2.85
C GLN A 51 9.52 -11.55 3.51
N ILE A 52 10.08 -11.34 4.71
CA ILE A 52 10.79 -12.36 5.51
C ILE A 52 9.83 -13.47 5.96
N LYS A 53 8.60 -13.12 6.33
CA LYS A 53 7.56 -14.09 6.68
C LYS A 53 7.05 -14.88 5.46
N GLY A 54 7.48 -14.53 4.25
CA GLY A 54 7.13 -15.26 3.03
C GLY A 54 5.78 -14.86 2.44
N VAL A 55 5.24 -13.69 2.79
CA VAL A 55 4.06 -13.15 2.12
C VAL A 55 4.42 -12.78 0.69
N ARG A 56 3.58 -13.19 -0.25
CA ARG A 56 3.67 -12.83 -1.67
C ARG A 56 2.31 -12.37 -2.17
N ILE A 57 2.28 -11.27 -2.90
CA ILE A 57 1.06 -10.72 -3.51
C ILE A 57 1.22 -10.86 -5.01
N LEU A 58 0.48 -11.80 -5.57
CA LEU A 58 0.49 -12.09 -7.00
C LEU A 58 -0.59 -11.27 -7.68
N GLY A 59 -0.21 -10.51 -8.70
CA GLY A 59 -1.15 -9.67 -9.43
C GLY A 59 -0.55 -9.14 -10.72
N GLN A 60 -1.37 -8.43 -11.49
CA GLN A 60 -0.98 -7.79 -12.74
C GLN A 60 -0.82 -6.28 -12.53
N VAL A 61 0.19 -5.67 -13.14
CA VAL A 61 0.42 -4.22 -12.99
C VAL A 61 -0.69 -3.37 -13.61
N ASN A 62 -1.44 -3.94 -14.57
CA ASN A 62 -2.56 -3.28 -15.22
C ASN A 62 -3.91 -3.54 -14.53
N ASP A 63 -3.95 -4.39 -13.49
CA ASP A 63 -5.17 -4.69 -12.76
C ASP A 63 -5.44 -3.65 -11.66
N THR A 64 -6.66 -3.11 -11.65
CA THR A 64 -7.05 -2.04 -10.72
C THR A 64 -7.06 -2.53 -9.28
N ALA A 65 -7.50 -3.77 -9.03
CA ALA A 65 -7.53 -4.33 -7.69
C ALA A 65 -6.11 -4.55 -7.14
N THR A 66 -5.19 -5.01 -8.00
CA THR A 66 -3.77 -5.15 -7.67
C THR A 66 -3.15 -3.80 -7.28
N LEU A 67 -3.40 -2.75 -8.07
CA LEU A 67 -2.94 -1.41 -7.74
C LEU A 67 -3.51 -0.91 -6.40
N GLN A 68 -4.80 -1.14 -6.13
CA GLN A 68 -5.43 -0.78 -4.86
C GLN A 68 -4.80 -1.53 -3.68
N GLN A 69 -4.50 -2.83 -3.83
CA GLN A 69 -3.84 -3.62 -2.79
C GLN A 69 -2.43 -3.11 -2.48
N LEU A 70 -1.65 -2.76 -3.51
CA LEU A 70 -0.30 -2.21 -3.35
C LEU A 70 -0.33 -0.82 -2.71
N GLN A 71 -1.32 0.01 -3.06
CA GLN A 71 -1.54 1.31 -2.43
C GLN A 71 -1.92 1.17 -0.94
N ALA A 72 -2.76 0.20 -0.60
CA ALA A 72 -3.17 -0.06 0.78
C ALA A 72 -2.00 -0.45 1.69
N LEU A 73 -0.96 -1.09 1.14
CA LEU A 73 0.26 -1.49 1.85
C LEU A 73 1.36 -0.42 1.89
N GLY A 74 1.17 0.69 1.16
CA GLY A 74 2.12 1.80 1.14
C GLY A 74 3.27 1.62 0.16
N THR A 75 4.29 2.48 0.29
CA THR A 75 5.31 2.70 -0.74
C THR A 75 6.20 1.47 -0.99
N TYR A 76 6.40 0.64 0.04
CA TYR A 76 7.31 -0.51 0.00
C TYR A 76 6.62 -1.84 -0.34
N SER A 77 5.35 -1.80 -0.75
CA SER A 77 4.57 -2.98 -1.15
C SER A 77 5.19 -3.79 -2.29
N TYR A 78 6.01 -3.16 -3.14
CA TYR A 78 6.78 -3.83 -4.19
C TYR A 78 7.70 -4.94 -3.67
N LYS A 79 8.10 -4.93 -2.39
CA LYS A 79 8.94 -5.99 -1.78
C LYS A 79 8.22 -7.33 -1.65
N VAL A 80 6.89 -7.31 -1.58
CA VAL A 80 6.04 -8.50 -1.48
C VAL A 80 5.27 -8.79 -2.76
N PHE A 81 5.29 -7.86 -3.72
CA PHE A 81 4.63 -8.01 -5.01
C PHE A 81 5.37 -8.98 -5.94
N VAL A 82 4.62 -9.82 -6.63
CA VAL A 82 5.09 -10.70 -7.70
C VAL A 82 4.19 -10.47 -8.91
N SER A 83 4.77 -9.99 -10.00
CA SER A 83 4.04 -9.74 -11.24
C SER A 83 3.68 -11.06 -11.93
N CYS A 84 2.40 -11.20 -12.27
CA CYS A 84 1.83 -12.25 -13.11
C CYS A 84 1.61 -11.78 -14.56
N ASP A 85 2.40 -10.81 -15.03
CA ASP A 85 2.27 -10.27 -16.38
C ASP A 85 3.08 -11.09 -17.39
N GLY A 86 2.58 -11.22 -18.62
CA GLY A 86 3.29 -11.83 -19.75
C GLY A 86 3.70 -13.29 -19.48
N ALA A 87 5.02 -13.56 -19.52
CA ALA A 87 5.56 -14.92 -19.34
C ALA A 87 5.26 -15.51 -17.95
N ASN A 88 5.02 -14.67 -16.94
CA ASN A 88 4.71 -15.12 -15.58
C ASN A 88 3.23 -15.50 -15.40
N GLU A 89 2.36 -15.13 -16.34
CA GLU A 89 0.93 -15.42 -16.27
C GLU A 89 0.68 -16.93 -16.22
N ALA A 90 1.33 -17.69 -17.10
CA ALA A 90 1.26 -19.15 -17.14
C ALA A 90 1.74 -19.77 -15.82
N GLN A 91 2.81 -19.22 -15.23
CA GLN A 91 3.33 -19.70 -13.94
C GLN A 91 2.32 -19.44 -12.81
N CYS A 92 1.71 -18.25 -12.77
CA CYS A 92 0.68 -17.92 -11.77
C CYS A 92 -0.56 -18.81 -11.91
N GLN A 93 -0.99 -19.12 -13.13
CA GLN A 93 -2.09 -20.06 -13.37
C GLN A 93 -1.75 -21.50 -12.95
N GLN A 94 -0.52 -21.97 -13.20
CA GLN A 94 -0.05 -23.30 -12.80
C GLN A 94 -0.06 -23.49 -11.28
N ILE A 95 0.21 -22.44 -10.51
CA ILE A 95 0.12 -22.47 -9.04
C ILE A 95 -1.29 -22.18 -8.51
N GLY A 96 -2.30 -22.17 -9.39
CA GLY A 96 -3.72 -22.07 -9.01
C GLY A 96 -4.21 -20.64 -8.74
N ILE A 97 -3.52 -19.61 -9.22
CA ILE A 97 -3.97 -18.22 -9.10
C ILE A 97 -4.92 -17.90 -10.24
N ILE A 98 -6.21 -17.75 -9.90
CA ILE A 98 -7.30 -17.54 -10.86
C ILE A 98 -7.82 -16.09 -10.82
N LYS A 99 -7.59 -15.38 -9.71
CA LYS A 99 -8.03 -14.00 -9.47
C LYS A 99 -6.85 -13.14 -9.04
N TYR A 100 -6.82 -11.90 -9.49
CA TYR A 100 -5.84 -10.90 -9.04
C TYR A 100 -6.53 -9.81 -8.21
N PRO A 101 -5.84 -9.25 -7.19
CA PRO A 101 -4.62 -9.77 -6.59
C PRO A 101 -4.92 -11.00 -5.73
N THR A 102 -3.96 -11.92 -5.61
CA THR A 102 -3.99 -13.02 -4.64
C THR A 102 -2.79 -12.94 -3.72
N THR A 103 -3.05 -12.83 -2.43
CA THR A 103 -2.02 -12.97 -1.39
C THR A 103 -1.79 -14.45 -1.10
N VAL A 104 -0.54 -14.91 -1.16
CA VAL A 104 -0.13 -16.24 -0.75
C VAL A 104 0.70 -16.14 0.52
N TYR A 105 0.30 -16.89 1.53
CA TYR A 105 1.01 -17.04 2.80
C TYR A 105 0.81 -18.44 3.36
N ASN A 106 1.88 -19.13 3.74
CA ASN A 106 1.84 -20.52 4.24
C ASN A 106 0.98 -21.46 3.37
N ASN A 107 1.20 -21.45 2.05
CA ASN A 107 0.44 -22.23 1.06
C ASN A 107 -1.08 -21.95 1.03
N THR A 108 -1.54 -20.90 1.70
CA THR A 108 -2.94 -20.45 1.66
C THR A 108 -3.04 -19.24 0.76
N ALA A 109 -3.97 -19.28 -0.18
CA ALA A 109 -4.29 -18.20 -1.10
C ALA A 109 -5.48 -17.39 -0.59
N TYR A 110 -5.33 -16.07 -0.54
CA TYR A 110 -6.32 -15.10 -0.12
C TYR A 110 -6.60 -14.14 -1.29
N THR A 111 -7.82 -14.12 -1.80
CA THR A 111 -8.18 -13.53 -3.10
C THR A 111 -8.93 -12.20 -3.00
N GLU A 112 -9.08 -11.68 -1.78
CA GLU A 112 -9.73 -10.40 -1.52
C GLU A 112 -8.71 -9.29 -1.28
N LEU A 113 -9.21 -8.06 -1.22
CA LEU A 113 -8.41 -6.91 -0.82
C LEU A 113 -8.31 -6.84 0.70
N TYR A 114 -7.09 -6.70 1.21
CA TYR A 114 -6.81 -6.70 2.63
C TYR A 114 -6.11 -5.43 3.08
N THR A 115 -6.49 -4.97 4.27
CA THR A 115 -5.83 -3.86 4.93
C THR A 115 -4.53 -4.31 5.59
N PRO A 116 -3.60 -3.40 5.89
CA PRO A 116 -2.38 -3.76 6.61
C PRO A 116 -2.62 -4.47 7.95
N ALA A 117 -3.73 -4.16 8.64
CA ALA A 117 -4.12 -4.80 9.89
C ALA A 117 -4.36 -6.32 9.73
N PHE A 118 -4.92 -6.75 8.60
CA PHE A 118 -5.08 -8.18 8.29
C PHE A 118 -3.72 -8.87 8.19
N TYR A 119 -2.77 -8.28 7.48
CA TYR A 119 -1.42 -8.83 7.36
C TYR A 119 -0.70 -8.86 8.70
N SER A 120 -0.93 -7.88 9.58
CA SER A 120 -0.42 -7.88 10.94
C SER A 120 -0.96 -9.05 11.76
N GLN A 121 -2.26 -9.33 11.68
CA GLN A 121 -2.86 -10.49 12.37
C GLN A 121 -2.36 -11.82 11.80
N LEU A 122 -2.14 -11.88 10.49
CA LEU A 122 -1.72 -13.09 9.80
C LEU A 122 -0.25 -13.46 10.08
N THR A 123 0.62 -12.45 10.17
CA THR A 123 2.08 -12.65 10.20
C THR A 123 2.76 -12.23 11.50
N ASN A 124 2.01 -11.59 12.40
CA ASN A 124 2.50 -10.86 13.58
C ASN A 124 3.47 -9.70 13.26
N CYS A 125 3.52 -9.22 12.01
CA CYS A 125 4.26 -8.02 11.64
C CYS A 125 3.47 -6.77 12.02
N THR A 126 3.97 -5.92 12.90
CA THR A 126 3.25 -4.71 13.34
C THR A 126 3.66 -3.48 12.53
N ILE A 127 2.70 -2.60 12.26
CA ILE A 127 2.95 -1.23 11.83
C ILE A 127 3.20 -0.41 13.09
N GLY A 128 4.48 -0.16 13.41
CA GLY A 128 4.88 0.73 14.49
C GLY A 128 5.19 0.03 15.83
N ALA A 129 6.28 -0.74 15.86
CA ALA A 129 7.04 -0.96 17.09
C ALA A 129 8.32 -0.11 17.07
#